data_AF-A0A5N8ULZ1-F1
#
_entry.id   AF-A0A5N8ULZ1-F1
#
_cell.length_a   1.000
_cell.length_b   1.000
_cell.length_c   1.000
_cell.angle_alpha   90.00
_cell.angle_beta   90.00
_cell.angle_gamma   90.00
#
_symmetry.space_group_name_H-M   'P 1'
#
loop_
_entity.id
_entity.type
_entity.pdbx_description
1 polymer ?
#
loop_
_entity_poly.entity_id
_entity_poly.type
_entity_poly.pdbx_seq_one_letter_code
_entity_poly.pdbx_strand_id
1 'polypeptide(L)'
;MNNLSYITKTPLLLVLLSLSLLSACTTTPTNLVPIQVDKVSQANAWEMRGKLAVKTPEDSFSTNLYWLHTQTKNEFKLTTMLGTTLLSLTTEHGMARLEVDGKTYEHHDAQQLLTNVTGWSIPVDALPLWITGQVSSDDEVSSFDEKNRPVSLFTPLETPPWQVEFLKWQHQSGAQIPRLLQLKRVDLRLKIQVTQWQALANNDLVPSTNQINKSTKIDASTR
;
A
#
# COMPACT_ATOMS: atom_id res chain seq x y z
N MET A 1 63.06 27.23 -33.69
CA MET A 1 62.47 25.92 -34.01
C MET A 1 61.62 25.48 -32.83
N ASN A 2 60.46 24.91 -33.14
CA ASN A 2 59.22 24.84 -32.35
C ASN A 2 59.28 23.89 -31.16
N ASN A 3 58.54 24.19 -30.07
CA ASN A 3 57.49 23.31 -29.54
C ASN A 3 56.79 23.89 -28.29
N LEU A 4 55.73 24.67 -28.54
CA LEU A 4 54.68 25.01 -27.58
C LEU A 4 53.45 24.15 -27.91
N SER A 5 53.30 22.96 -27.33
CA SER A 5 52.10 22.14 -27.61
C SER A 5 51.74 21.07 -26.56
N TYR A 6 51.96 21.30 -25.26
CA TYR A 6 51.57 20.32 -24.23
C TYR A 6 50.43 20.78 -23.29
N ILE A 7 49.94 22.02 -23.39
CA ILE A 7 48.99 22.58 -22.41
C ILE A 7 47.51 22.40 -22.81
N THR A 8 47.20 21.99 -24.04
CA THR A 8 45.79 21.97 -24.54
C THR A 8 45.08 20.62 -24.48
N LYS A 9 45.73 19.50 -24.10
CA LYS A 9 45.11 18.16 -24.18
C LYS A 9 44.62 17.57 -22.85
N THR A 10 45.08 18.07 -21.72
CA THR A 10 44.70 17.59 -20.37
C THR A 10 43.38 18.11 -19.80
N PRO A 11 42.85 19.33 -20.12
CA PRO A 11 41.57 19.75 -19.55
C PRO A 11 40.36 19.06 -20.20
N LEU A 12 40.49 18.61 -21.45
CA LEU A 12 39.42 17.91 -22.16
C LEU A 12 39.13 16.52 -21.59
N LEU A 13 40.18 15.82 -21.11
CA LEU A 13 40.07 14.47 -20.56
C LEU A 13 39.39 14.47 -19.17
N LEU A 14 39.65 15.49 -18.36
CA LEU A 14 39.01 15.70 -17.05
C LEU A 14 37.53 16.08 -17.18
N VAL A 15 37.17 16.87 -18.19
CA VAL A 15 35.77 17.21 -18.49
C VAL A 15 34.99 15.98 -18.97
N LEU A 16 35.57 15.14 -19.85
CA LEU A 16 34.92 13.89 -20.27
C LEU A 16 34.72 12.90 -19.11
N LEU A 17 35.68 12.80 -18.19
CA LEU A 17 35.59 11.91 -17.02
C LEU A 17 34.52 12.39 -16.00
N SER A 18 34.28 13.70 -15.89
CA SER A 18 33.20 14.25 -15.06
C SER A 18 31.80 14.00 -15.64
N LEU A 19 31.65 13.93 -16.98
CA LEU A 19 30.35 13.68 -17.62
C LEU A 19 29.89 12.22 -17.48
N SER A 20 30.81 11.27 -17.30
CA SER A 20 30.49 9.84 -17.10
C SER A 20 29.98 9.49 -15.70
N LEU A 21 30.03 10.43 -14.74
CA LEU A 21 29.53 10.21 -13.37
C LEU A 21 28.07 10.67 -13.18
N LEU A 22 27.43 11.29 -14.18
CA LEU A 22 25.99 11.54 -14.18
C LEU A 22 25.20 10.33 -14.72
N SER A 23 25.42 9.15 -14.13
CA SER A 23 24.42 8.09 -14.21
C SER A 23 23.27 8.49 -13.31
N ALA A 24 22.32 9.26 -13.87
CA ALA A 24 21.07 9.58 -13.22
C ALA A 24 20.33 8.28 -12.91
N CYS A 25 20.12 7.98 -11.63
CA CYS A 25 19.11 7.00 -11.22
C CYS A 25 17.75 7.56 -11.64
N THR A 26 17.28 7.19 -12.83
CA THR A 26 15.88 7.42 -13.19
C THR A 26 15.06 6.43 -12.38
N THR A 27 14.33 6.93 -11.38
CA THR A 27 13.30 6.15 -10.70
C THR A 27 12.13 6.01 -11.65
N THR A 28 11.90 4.80 -12.16
CA THR A 28 10.77 4.52 -13.07
C THR A 28 9.47 4.79 -12.31
N PRO A 29 8.57 5.66 -12.83
CA PRO A 29 7.29 5.90 -12.16
C PRO A 29 6.47 4.61 -12.16
N THR A 30 6.12 4.11 -10.97
CA THR A 30 5.24 2.95 -10.81
C THR A 30 3.85 3.30 -11.33
N ASN A 31 3.53 2.88 -12.56
CA ASN A 31 2.21 3.05 -13.15
C ASN A 31 1.32 1.86 -12.74
N LEU A 32 0.54 2.06 -11.69
CA LEU A 32 -0.40 1.07 -11.18
C LEU A 32 -1.72 1.14 -11.94
N VAL A 33 -2.13 0.01 -12.53
CA VAL A 33 -3.41 -0.14 -13.22
C VAL A 33 -4.32 -1.14 -12.51
N PRO A 34 -5.65 -0.93 -12.53
CA PRO A 34 -6.62 -1.88 -12.01
C PRO A 34 -6.52 -3.26 -12.69
N ILE A 35 -6.51 -4.33 -11.90
CA ILE A 35 -6.59 -5.71 -12.37
C ILE A 35 -7.70 -6.49 -11.65
N GLN A 36 -8.03 -7.67 -12.16
CA GLN A 36 -8.81 -8.67 -11.44
C GLN A 36 -7.87 -9.79 -10.99
N VAL A 37 -8.13 -10.36 -9.81
CA VAL A 37 -7.39 -11.48 -9.23
C VAL A 37 -8.36 -12.54 -8.76
N ASP A 38 -7.98 -13.82 -8.80
CA ASP A 38 -8.83 -14.90 -8.30
C ASP A 38 -8.74 -15.01 -6.77
N LYS A 39 -7.57 -14.70 -6.21
CA LYS A 39 -7.27 -14.73 -4.78
C LYS A 39 -6.56 -13.45 -4.37
N VAL A 40 -6.82 -12.97 -3.17
CA VAL A 40 -6.24 -11.72 -2.68
C VAL A 40 -4.71 -11.78 -2.59
N SER A 41 -4.15 -12.96 -2.32
CA SER A 41 -2.69 -13.17 -2.28
C SER A 41 -1.98 -12.96 -3.63
N GLN A 42 -2.73 -12.86 -4.75
CA GLN A 42 -2.16 -12.52 -6.06
C GLN A 42 -2.04 -11.00 -6.27
N ALA A 43 -2.69 -10.18 -5.44
CA ALA A 43 -2.65 -8.73 -5.53
C ALA A 43 -1.41 -8.18 -4.81
N ASN A 44 -0.31 -8.04 -5.55
CA ASN A 44 0.95 -7.45 -5.08
C ASN A 44 0.87 -5.96 -4.76
N ALA A 45 -0.15 -5.29 -5.29
CA ALA A 45 -0.52 -3.94 -4.94
C ALA A 45 -2.05 -3.85 -4.88
N TRP A 46 -2.55 -2.96 -4.05
CA TRP A 46 -3.98 -2.67 -3.98
C TRP A 46 -4.22 -1.29 -3.38
N GLU A 47 -5.35 -0.71 -3.72
CA GLU A 47 -5.89 0.45 -3.03
C GLU A 47 -7.20 0.10 -2.34
N MET A 48 -7.45 0.74 -1.20
CA MET A 48 -8.66 0.54 -0.41
C MET A 48 -9.21 1.89 0.05
N ARG A 49 -10.54 1.99 0.01
CA ARG A 49 -11.30 3.06 0.64
C ARG A 49 -12.30 2.47 1.60
N GLY A 50 -12.49 3.14 2.72
CA GLY A 50 -13.41 2.69 3.74
C GLY A 50 -13.69 3.72 4.81
N LYS A 51 -14.28 3.24 5.89
CA LYS A 51 -14.52 3.99 7.12
C LYS A 51 -13.86 3.27 8.28
N LEU A 52 -13.24 4.03 9.16
CA LEU A 52 -12.70 3.56 10.43
C LEU A 52 -13.44 4.28 11.55
N ALA A 53 -14.08 3.51 12.42
CA ALA A 53 -14.54 4.00 13.72
C ALA A 53 -13.55 3.55 14.79
N VAL A 54 -13.11 4.50 15.61
CA VAL A 54 -12.22 4.27 16.75
C VAL A 54 -13.01 4.55 18.01
N LYS A 55 -12.93 3.63 18.98
CA LYS A 55 -13.56 3.80 20.28
C LYS A 55 -12.58 3.39 21.37
N THR A 56 -12.38 4.30 22.31
CA THR A 56 -11.61 4.18 23.55
C THR A 56 -12.53 4.53 24.73
N PRO A 57 -12.09 4.40 25.99
CA PRO A 57 -12.84 4.92 27.14
C PRO A 57 -13.04 6.44 27.09
N GLU A 58 -12.04 7.17 26.62
CA GLU A 58 -12.01 8.64 26.62
C GLU A 58 -12.70 9.23 25.38
N ASP A 59 -12.46 8.63 24.21
CA ASP A 59 -12.86 9.18 22.92
C ASP A 59 -13.53 8.15 22.00
N SER A 60 -14.42 8.66 21.14
CA SER A 60 -15.05 7.89 20.06
C SER A 60 -15.25 8.77 18.84
N PHE A 61 -14.63 8.40 17.72
CA PHE A 61 -14.77 9.16 16.47
C PHE A 61 -14.83 8.23 15.25
N SER A 62 -15.20 8.80 14.11
CA SER A 62 -15.26 8.11 12.82
C SER A 62 -14.60 8.94 11.74
N THR A 63 -13.82 8.27 10.90
CA THR A 63 -13.02 8.87 9.84
C THR A 63 -13.17 8.07 8.57
N ASN A 64 -12.95 8.72 7.42
CA ASN A 64 -12.69 8.01 6.18
C ASN A 64 -11.26 7.45 6.25
N LEU A 65 -11.07 6.31 5.60
CA LEU A 65 -9.80 5.60 5.49
C LEU A 65 -9.47 5.45 4.01
N TYR A 66 -8.27 5.86 3.64
CA TYR A 66 -7.62 5.50 2.38
C TYR A 66 -6.35 4.72 2.67
N TRP A 67 -6.13 3.66 1.92
CA TRP A 67 -4.92 2.87 2.02
C TRP A 67 -4.43 2.45 0.64
N LEU A 68 -3.24 2.89 0.25
CA LEU A 68 -2.48 2.32 -0.84
C LEU A 68 -1.40 1.39 -0.28
N HIS A 69 -1.43 0.14 -0.68
CA HIS A 69 -0.43 -0.86 -0.31
C HIS A 69 0.23 -1.40 -1.56
N THR A 70 1.55 -1.42 -1.57
CA THR A 70 2.39 -1.97 -2.62
C THR A 70 3.60 -2.65 -1.97
N GLN A 71 4.40 -3.35 -2.76
CA GLN A 71 5.62 -3.99 -2.23
C GLN A 71 6.64 -3.00 -1.65
N THR A 72 6.69 -1.76 -2.14
CA THR A 72 7.73 -0.78 -1.76
C THR A 72 7.19 0.40 -0.98
N LYS A 73 5.87 0.63 -1.02
CA LYS A 73 5.19 1.79 -0.46
C LYS A 73 3.89 1.40 0.22
N ASN A 74 3.69 1.94 1.41
CA ASN A 74 2.42 1.97 2.14
C ASN A 74 2.02 3.42 2.36
N GLU A 75 0.75 3.75 2.15
CA GLU A 75 0.20 5.08 2.43
C GLU A 75 -1.17 4.91 3.09
N PHE A 76 -1.21 5.12 4.40
CA PHE A 76 -2.39 5.03 5.24
C PHE A 76 -2.84 6.44 5.63
N LYS A 77 -4.06 6.82 5.23
CA LYS A 77 -4.60 8.16 5.44
C LYS A 77 -5.96 8.12 6.11
N LEU A 78 -6.11 8.95 7.14
CA LEU A 78 -7.38 9.18 7.81
C LEU A 78 -7.84 10.63 7.56
N THR A 79 -9.07 10.80 7.09
CA THR A 79 -9.64 12.12 6.80
C THR A 79 -11.05 12.29 7.37
N THR A 80 -11.38 13.50 7.80
CA THR A 80 -12.74 13.86 8.21
C THR A 80 -13.73 13.80 7.03
N MET A 81 -15.03 13.89 7.33
CA MET A 81 -16.07 13.96 6.29
C MET A 81 -15.98 15.21 5.42
N LEU A 82 -15.34 16.28 5.92
CA LEU A 82 -15.09 17.52 5.19
C LEU A 82 -13.80 17.46 4.35
N GLY A 83 -13.08 16.33 4.38
CA GLY A 83 -11.85 16.12 3.60
C GLY A 83 -10.57 16.61 4.28
N THR A 84 -10.63 17.04 5.55
CA THR A 84 -9.43 17.41 6.32
C THR A 84 -8.64 16.15 6.68
N THR A 85 -7.35 16.13 6.37
CA THR A 85 -6.44 15.06 6.81
C THR A 85 -6.22 15.13 8.31
N LEU A 86 -6.58 14.06 9.02
CA LEU A 86 -6.28 13.86 10.44
C LEU A 86 -4.86 13.32 10.59
N LEU A 87 -4.51 12.27 9.84
CA LEU A 87 -3.15 11.78 9.75
C LEU A 87 -2.85 11.15 8.40
N SER A 88 -1.57 11.16 8.03
CA SER A 88 -1.01 10.43 6.89
C SER A 88 0.25 9.72 7.32
N LEU A 89 0.22 8.39 7.33
CA LEU A 89 1.37 7.53 7.62
C LEU A 89 1.83 6.88 6.31
N THR A 90 3.02 7.23 5.87
CA THR A 90 3.64 6.67 4.65
C THR A 90 4.88 5.88 5.04
N THR A 91 5.00 4.65 4.57
CA THR A 91 6.23 3.84 4.72
C THR A 91 6.79 3.54 3.35
N GLU A 92 8.02 3.95 3.09
CA GLU A 92 8.70 3.73 1.82
C GLU A 92 10.20 3.62 2.06
N HIS A 93 10.87 2.69 1.37
CA HIS A 93 12.33 2.50 1.49
C HIS A 93 12.84 2.31 2.94
N GLY A 94 12.05 1.66 3.79
CA GLY A 94 12.40 1.41 5.20
C GLY A 94 12.25 2.62 6.12
N MET A 95 11.69 3.72 5.63
CA MET A 95 11.39 4.91 6.43
C MET A 95 9.89 5.13 6.51
N ALA A 96 9.39 5.32 7.73
CA ALA A 96 8.04 5.76 8.02
C ALA A 96 8.05 7.29 8.21
N ARG A 97 7.10 7.96 7.58
CA ARG A 97 6.80 9.39 7.72
C ARG A 97 5.36 9.54 8.17
N LEU A 98 5.15 10.25 9.27
CA LEU A 98 3.85 10.56 9.83
C LEU A 98 3.60 12.06 9.75
N GLU A 99 2.51 12.45 9.09
CA GLU A 99 2.00 13.81 9.08
C GLU A 99 0.73 13.90 9.91
N VAL A 100 0.70 14.78 10.91
CA VAL A 100 -0.43 15.00 11.81
C VAL A 100 -0.36 16.43 12.35
N ASP A 101 -1.49 17.12 12.42
CA ASP A 101 -1.61 18.52 12.89
C ASP A 101 -0.62 19.49 12.22
N GLY A 102 -0.36 19.28 10.92
CA GLY A 102 0.57 20.10 10.12
C GLY A 102 2.05 19.89 10.45
N LYS A 103 2.39 18.89 11.27
CA LYS A 103 3.76 18.51 11.59
C LYS A 103 4.11 17.18 10.94
N THR A 104 5.39 17.02 10.61
CA THR A 104 5.94 15.80 10.01
C THR A 104 6.95 15.19 10.97
N TYR A 105 6.84 13.87 11.15
CA TYR A 105 7.72 13.06 11.98
C TYR A 105 8.22 11.88 11.16
N GLU A 106 9.40 11.38 11.48
CA GLU A 106 10.00 10.25 10.77
C GLU A 106 10.59 9.23 11.74
N HIS A 107 10.54 7.97 11.36
CA HIS A 107 11.11 6.85 12.11
C HIS A 107 11.32 5.65 11.17
N HIS A 108 12.11 4.66 11.59
CA HIS A 108 12.28 3.41 10.84
C HIS A 108 11.14 2.40 11.08
N ASP A 109 10.42 2.55 12.19
CA ASP A 109 9.30 1.71 12.60
C ASP A 109 8.00 2.54 12.60
N ALA A 110 7.07 2.17 11.72
CA ALA A 110 5.80 2.86 11.51
C ALA A 110 4.83 2.72 12.70
N GLN A 111 4.80 1.54 13.31
CA GLN A 111 3.96 1.23 14.47
C GLN A 111 4.38 2.07 15.69
N GLN A 112 5.68 2.14 15.95
CA GLN A 112 6.25 2.97 17.01
C GLN A 112 6.04 4.46 16.73
N LEU A 113 6.25 4.91 15.49
CA LEU A 113 6.04 6.31 15.13
C LEU A 113 4.60 6.75 15.38
N LEU A 114 3.63 5.97 14.91
CA LEU A 114 2.21 6.24 15.13
C LEU A 114 1.90 6.32 16.62
N THR A 115 2.34 5.32 17.40
CA THR A 115 2.07 5.24 18.83
C THR A 115 2.70 6.41 19.60
N ASN A 116 3.95 6.76 19.30
CA ASN A 116 4.68 7.81 20.02
C ASN A 116 4.12 9.21 19.76
N VAL A 117 3.65 9.47 18.53
CA VAL A 117 3.16 10.80 18.14
C VAL A 117 1.68 10.98 18.47
N THR A 118 0.86 9.93 18.31
CA THR A 118 -0.61 10.04 18.45
C THR A 118 -1.16 9.39 19.72
N GLY A 119 -0.37 8.55 20.39
CA GLY A 119 -0.84 7.66 21.45
C GLY A 119 -1.67 6.47 20.93
N TRP A 120 -2.02 6.44 19.64
CA TRP A 120 -2.82 5.36 19.09
C TRP A 120 -1.96 4.16 18.78
N SER A 121 -2.25 3.05 19.45
CA SER A 121 -1.62 1.77 19.15
C SER A 121 -2.53 0.97 18.22
N ILE A 122 -2.62 1.39 16.96
CA ILE A 122 -3.31 0.68 15.86
C ILE A 122 -2.29 -0.22 15.17
N PRO A 123 -2.55 -1.51 14.88
CA PRO A 123 -1.57 -2.47 14.39
C PRO A 123 -1.39 -2.32 12.88
N VAL A 124 -0.73 -1.25 12.44
CA VAL A 124 -0.63 -0.87 11.02
C VAL A 124 0.13 -1.88 10.19
N ASP A 125 0.98 -2.71 10.81
CA ASP A 125 1.74 -3.75 10.12
C ASP A 125 0.91 -5.02 9.86
N ALA A 126 0.00 -5.38 10.76
CA ALA A 126 -0.86 -6.56 10.61
C ALA A 126 -2.14 -6.29 9.81
N LEU A 127 -2.65 -5.06 9.88
CA LEU A 127 -3.89 -4.64 9.23
C LEU A 127 -3.97 -4.92 7.71
N PRO A 128 -2.91 -4.79 6.89
CA PRO A 128 -2.94 -5.15 5.47
C PRO A 128 -3.44 -6.58 5.23
N LEU A 129 -2.98 -7.54 6.04
CA LEU A 129 -3.42 -8.94 5.95
C LEU A 129 -4.86 -9.08 6.41
N TRP A 130 -5.23 -8.50 7.55
CA TRP A 130 -6.58 -8.63 8.08
C TRP A 130 -7.62 -7.96 7.18
N ILE A 131 -7.37 -6.76 6.65
CA ILE A 131 -8.29 -6.07 5.72
C ILE A 131 -8.52 -6.89 4.44
N THR A 132 -7.54 -7.69 4.05
CA THR A 132 -7.62 -8.60 2.90
C THR A 132 -8.13 -10.00 3.25
N GLY A 133 -8.47 -10.26 4.51
CA GLY A 133 -8.96 -11.56 4.98
C GLY A 133 -7.88 -12.64 5.07
N GLN A 134 -6.61 -12.24 5.00
CA GLN A 134 -5.45 -13.09 5.16
C GLN A 134 -5.06 -13.18 6.63
N VAL A 135 -4.38 -14.27 6.97
CA VAL A 135 -3.93 -14.60 8.32
C VAL A 135 -2.41 -14.55 8.31
N SER A 136 -1.80 -13.86 9.27
CA SER A 136 -0.34 -13.81 9.40
C SER A 136 0.21 -15.09 10.03
N SER A 137 1.54 -15.27 10.02
CA SER A 137 2.18 -16.37 10.75
C SER A 137 1.98 -16.28 12.26
N ASP A 138 1.71 -15.08 12.76
CA ASP A 138 1.63 -14.77 14.18
C ASP A 138 0.18 -14.84 14.69
N ASP A 139 -0.78 -15.15 13.81
CA ASP A 139 -2.20 -15.22 14.10
C ASP A 139 -2.66 -16.67 14.33
N GLU A 140 -3.52 -16.86 15.33
CA GLU A 140 -4.27 -18.09 15.56
C GLU A 140 -5.74 -17.89 15.19
N VAL A 141 -6.21 -18.65 14.20
CA VAL A 141 -7.62 -18.60 13.75
C VAL A 141 -8.47 -19.45 14.68
N SER A 142 -9.49 -18.84 15.29
CA SER A 142 -10.36 -19.55 16.25
C SER A 142 -11.48 -20.32 15.55
N SER A 143 -11.95 -19.83 14.40
CA SER A 143 -13.02 -20.48 13.64
C SER A 143 -13.07 -20.05 12.17
N PHE A 144 -13.65 -20.91 11.34
CA PHE A 144 -13.90 -20.67 9.92
C PHE A 144 -15.40 -20.77 9.60
N ASP A 145 -15.83 -20.08 8.55
CA ASP A 145 -17.18 -20.23 8.00
C ASP A 145 -17.29 -21.41 7.01
N GLU A 146 -18.49 -21.65 6.48
CA GLU A 146 -18.78 -22.72 5.51
C GLU A 146 -17.97 -22.61 4.20
N LYS A 147 -17.41 -21.44 3.90
CA LYS A 147 -16.57 -21.17 2.73
C LYS A 147 -15.08 -21.22 3.07
N ASN A 148 -14.73 -21.75 4.24
CA ASN A 148 -13.37 -21.85 4.77
C ASN A 148 -12.67 -20.49 4.90
N ARG A 149 -13.43 -19.46 5.29
CA ARG A 149 -12.89 -18.10 5.55
C ARG A 149 -12.82 -17.87 7.06
N PRO A 150 -11.81 -17.14 7.57
CA PRO A 150 -11.70 -16.89 9.00
C PRO A 150 -12.91 -16.08 9.49
N VAL A 151 -13.49 -16.50 10.61
CA VAL A 151 -14.55 -15.77 11.31
C VAL A 151 -13.96 -14.92 12.44
N SER A 152 -12.98 -15.48 13.15
CA SER A 152 -12.21 -14.77 14.16
C SER A 152 -10.78 -15.28 14.25
N LEU A 153 -9.85 -14.38 14.60
CA LEU A 153 -8.46 -14.72 14.93
C LEU A 153 -7.96 -13.88 16.10
N PHE A 154 -6.84 -14.28 16.68
CA PHE A 154 -6.11 -13.48 17.66
C PHE A 154 -4.60 -13.63 17.47
N THR A 155 -3.83 -12.64 17.93
CA THR A 155 -2.36 -12.59 17.80
C THR A 155 -1.71 -12.80 19.18
N PRO A 156 -1.38 -14.04 19.59
CA PRO A 156 -0.97 -14.36 20.96
C PRO A 156 0.34 -13.70 21.43
N LEU A 157 1.25 -13.38 20.51
CA LEU A 157 2.55 -12.78 20.85
C LEU A 157 2.43 -11.32 21.27
N GLU A 158 1.33 -10.64 20.90
CA GLU A 158 1.04 -9.31 21.42
C GLU A 158 0.37 -9.44 22.78
N THR A 159 0.90 -8.76 23.79
CA THR A 159 0.31 -8.73 25.14
C THR A 159 -0.15 -7.31 25.47
N PRO A 160 -1.46 -7.07 25.63
CA PRO A 160 -2.57 -8.00 25.42
C PRO A 160 -2.86 -8.25 23.93
N PRO A 161 -3.45 -9.40 23.56
CA PRO A 161 -3.57 -9.81 22.16
C PRO A 161 -4.64 -9.01 21.43
N TRP A 162 -4.42 -8.79 20.14
CA TRP A 162 -5.50 -8.39 19.24
C TRP A 162 -6.49 -9.52 19.08
N GLN A 163 -7.77 -9.16 19.06
CA GLN A 163 -8.85 -10.02 18.61
C GLN A 163 -9.47 -9.39 17.38
N VAL A 164 -9.57 -10.16 16.30
CA VAL A 164 -10.12 -9.71 15.02
C VAL A 164 -11.34 -10.57 14.68
N GLU A 165 -12.45 -9.91 14.39
CA GLU A 165 -13.72 -10.52 13.96
C GLU A 165 -14.05 -10.09 12.54
N PHE A 166 -14.26 -11.05 11.65
CA PHE A 166 -14.65 -10.85 10.25
C PHE A 166 -16.16 -10.93 10.11
N LEU A 167 -16.84 -9.79 10.24
CA LEU A 167 -18.30 -9.73 10.40
C LEU A 167 -19.06 -9.89 9.07
N LYS A 168 -18.51 -9.39 7.97
CA LYS A 168 -19.12 -9.48 6.63
C LYS A 168 -18.05 -9.58 5.56
N TRP A 169 -18.39 -10.24 4.46
CA TRP A 169 -17.54 -10.42 3.28
C TRP A 169 -18.19 -9.84 2.03
N GLN A 170 -17.40 -9.53 1.02
CA GLN A 170 -17.83 -9.03 -0.29
C GLN A 170 -16.87 -9.47 -1.40
N HIS A 171 -17.32 -9.36 -2.66
CA HIS A 171 -16.50 -9.65 -3.83
C HIS A 171 -16.08 -8.36 -4.52
N GLN A 172 -14.77 -8.12 -4.64
CA GLN A 172 -14.22 -6.95 -5.34
C GLN A 172 -12.91 -7.35 -6.04
N SER A 173 -12.72 -6.83 -7.25
CA SER A 173 -11.56 -7.13 -8.10
C SER A 173 -11.28 -8.63 -8.27
N GLY A 174 -12.34 -9.44 -8.43
CA GLY A 174 -12.26 -10.89 -8.64
C GLY A 174 -12.05 -11.73 -7.37
N ALA A 175 -11.80 -11.12 -6.20
CA ALA A 175 -11.54 -11.85 -4.96
C ALA A 175 -12.58 -11.58 -3.87
N GLN A 176 -12.69 -12.51 -2.92
CA GLN A 176 -13.46 -12.33 -1.69
C GLN A 176 -12.60 -11.59 -0.66
N ILE A 177 -13.10 -10.48 -0.14
CA ILE A 177 -12.47 -9.71 0.93
C ILE A 177 -13.47 -9.38 2.04
N PRO A 178 -13.00 -9.13 3.27
CA PRO A 178 -13.84 -8.59 4.32
C PRO A 178 -14.46 -7.24 3.93
N ARG A 179 -15.77 -7.12 4.14
CA ARG A 179 -16.52 -5.86 4.05
C ARG A 179 -16.55 -5.13 5.37
N LEU A 180 -16.58 -5.87 6.47
CA LEU A 180 -16.69 -5.31 7.81
C LEU A 180 -15.85 -6.15 8.77
N LEU A 181 -14.93 -5.49 9.45
CA LEU A 181 -14.10 -6.08 10.50
C LEU A 181 -14.27 -5.30 11.79
N GLN A 182 -14.08 -6.01 12.90
CA GLN A 182 -13.97 -5.42 14.22
C GLN A 182 -12.71 -5.94 14.89
N LEU A 183 -11.88 -5.03 15.39
CA LEU A 183 -10.65 -5.34 16.09
C LEU A 183 -10.78 -4.83 17.53
N LYS A 184 -10.27 -5.60 18.49
CA LYS A 184 -10.29 -5.25 19.91
C LYS A 184 -8.94 -5.54 20.54
N ARG A 185 -8.47 -4.62 21.39
CA ARG A 185 -7.34 -4.84 22.30
C ARG A 185 -7.50 -3.95 23.52
N VAL A 186 -7.60 -4.56 24.71
CA VAL A 186 -7.98 -3.87 25.95
C VAL A 186 -9.26 -3.05 25.74
N ASP A 187 -9.19 -1.74 25.93
CA ASP A 187 -10.31 -0.81 25.79
C ASP A 187 -10.39 -0.16 24.40
N LEU A 188 -9.42 -0.44 23.52
CA LEU A 188 -9.43 0.01 22.14
C LEU A 188 -10.28 -0.91 21.27
N ARG A 189 -11.27 -0.33 20.60
CA ARG A 189 -12.08 -0.99 19.58
C ARG A 189 -12.00 -0.24 18.27
N LEU A 190 -11.64 -0.96 17.23
CA LEU A 190 -11.63 -0.46 15.85
C LEU A 190 -12.72 -1.18 15.07
N LYS A 191 -13.50 -0.43 14.28
CA LYS A 191 -14.45 -1.02 13.34
C LYS A 191 -14.16 -0.47 11.95
N ILE A 192 -13.78 -1.37 11.05
CA ILE A 192 -13.36 -1.03 9.70
C ILE A 192 -14.42 -1.52 8.73
N GLN A 193 -15.00 -0.61 7.97
CA GLN A 193 -15.88 -0.93 6.85
C GLN A 193 -15.15 -0.64 5.54
N VAL A 194 -14.84 -1.69 4.78
CA VAL A 194 -14.26 -1.57 3.44
C VAL A 194 -15.38 -1.25 2.46
N THR A 195 -15.30 -0.10 1.79
CA THR A 195 -16.28 0.31 0.77
C THR A 195 -15.79 -0.02 -0.64
N GLN A 196 -14.49 0.12 -0.88
CA GLN A 196 -13.88 -0.20 -2.16
C GLN A 196 -12.51 -0.82 -1.93
N TRP A 197 -12.23 -1.89 -2.65
CA TRP A 197 -10.92 -2.52 -2.75
C TRP A 197 -10.62 -2.81 -4.21
N GLN A 198 -9.45 -2.37 -4.67
CA GLN A 198 -9.00 -2.52 -6.04
C GLN A 198 -7.63 -3.18 -6.06
N ALA A 199 -7.52 -4.36 -6.67
CA ALA A 199 -6.23 -4.96 -6.97
C ALA A 199 -5.53 -4.16 -8.06
N LEU A 200 -4.23 -3.96 -7.91
CA LEU A 200 -3.39 -3.16 -8.80
C LEU A 200 -2.18 -3.98 -9.27
N ALA A 201 -1.72 -3.72 -10.48
CA ALA A 201 -0.44 -4.22 -10.98
C ALA A 201 0.29 -3.13 -11.76
N ASN A 202 1.61 -3.28 -11.87
CA ASN A 202 2.39 -2.45 -12.78
C ASN A 202 1.94 -2.70 -14.22
N ASN A 203 1.69 -1.64 -14.98
CA ASN A 203 1.23 -1.74 -16.37
C ASN A 203 2.11 -2.66 -17.24
N ASP A 204 3.42 -2.71 -16.97
CA ASP A 204 4.38 -3.56 -17.69
C ASP A 204 4.20 -5.07 -17.44
N LEU A 205 3.49 -5.43 -16.36
CA LEU A 205 3.20 -6.82 -15.98
C LEU A 205 1.80 -7.26 -16.43
N VAL A 206 0.99 -6.36 -16.99
CA VAL A 206 -0.34 -6.69 -17.52
C VAL A 206 -0.20 -7.06 -18.99
N PRO A 207 -0.50 -8.31 -19.40
CA PRO A 207 -0.43 -8.69 -20.81
C PRO A 207 -1.38 -7.80 -21.63
N SER A 208 -0.83 -7.13 -22.64
CA SER A 208 -1.58 -6.21 -23.49
C SER A 208 -2.57 -6.99 -24.36
N THR A 209 -3.83 -7.11 -23.94
CA THR A 209 -4.89 -7.78 -24.74
C THR A 209 -5.32 -6.99 -26.00
N ASN A 210 -4.62 -5.93 -26.38
CA ASN A 210 -5.00 -5.06 -27.51
C ASN A 210 -3.94 -4.99 -28.64
N GLN A 211 -3.64 -6.13 -29.28
CA GLN A 211 -2.90 -6.16 -30.55
C GLN A 211 -3.51 -7.07 -31.64
N ILE A 212 -4.71 -7.65 -31.48
CA ILE A 212 -5.23 -8.62 -32.46
C ILE A 212 -6.09 -8.01 -33.59
N ASN A 213 -6.59 -6.77 -33.49
CA ASN A 213 -7.52 -6.22 -34.50
C ASN A 213 -6.95 -5.09 -35.37
N LYS A 214 -5.71 -5.21 -35.87
CA LYS A 214 -5.19 -4.26 -36.87
C LYS A 214 -4.28 -4.87 -37.92
N SER A 215 -4.66 -6.00 -38.52
CA SER A 215 -4.09 -6.40 -39.82
C SER A 215 -4.93 -7.41 -40.59
N THR A 216 -6.13 -7.01 -41.02
CA THR A 216 -6.77 -7.63 -42.20
C THR A 216 -7.57 -6.56 -42.96
N LYS A 217 -6.85 -5.72 -43.70
CA LYS A 217 -7.40 -5.05 -44.88
C LYS A 217 -6.41 -5.33 -46.01
N ILE A 218 -6.47 -6.55 -46.54
CA ILE A 218 -5.75 -6.93 -47.75
C ILE A 218 -6.70 -6.66 -48.91
N ASP A 219 -6.15 -5.92 -49.87
CA ASP A 219 -6.76 -5.47 -51.12
C ASP A 219 -7.54 -6.57 -51.85
N ALA A 220 -8.78 -6.26 -52.20
CA ALA A 220 -9.49 -6.87 -53.31
C ALA A 220 -9.88 -5.76 -54.29
N SER A 221 -8.88 -5.26 -55.03
CA SER A 221 -9.08 -4.58 -56.29
C SER A 221 -7.92 -4.96 -57.19
N THR A 222 -8.15 -5.88 -58.13
CA THR A 222 -7.64 -5.85 -59.51
C THR A 222 -8.12 -7.09 -60.25
N ARG A 223 -8.87 -6.84 -61.33
CA ARG A 223 -9.28 -7.70 -62.46
C ARG A 223 -10.35 -8.77 -62.25
#